data_AF-A0A0Q2MBY1-F1
#
_entry.id   AF-A0A0Q2MBY1-F1
#
_cell.length_a   1.000
_cell.length_b   1.000
_cell.length_c   1.000
_cell.angle_alpha   90.00
_cell.angle_beta   90.00
_cell.angle_gamma   90.00
#
_symmetry.space_group_name_H-M   'P 1'
#
loop_
_entity.id
_entity.type
_entity.pdbx_description
1 polymer ?
#
loop_
_entity_poly.entity_id
_entity_poly.type
_entity_poly.pdbx_seq_one_letter_code
_entity_poly.pdbx_strand_id
1 'polypeptide(L)'
;MTQTATPNRPSAFQEIRRAMVNVAVPHHEPPGVVLRRRIVVAITLVLGAAILGVSLRTRPGEASFYWLTLSLAAVWLLGAFASGPLHLGGICWRGRNQRPVITGTTIGLILGGIFVVGGLIVREIQPIDEWITRVLQYAHQGPFLLIVLITVVNGVTEEVFFRGALYTALGRHHPVAISTVLYVAATMASGNPMLGFAGVILGTVNALSRRATGGILAPMLTHFVWGLIMVLALPPMFGVL
;
A
#
# COMPACT_ATOMS: atom_id res chain seq x y z
N MET A 1 53.49 -8.56 15.30
CA MET A 1 52.63 -8.73 14.12
C MET A 1 51.19 -8.46 14.53
N THR A 2 50.70 -7.26 14.26
CA THR A 2 49.34 -6.84 14.63
C THR A 2 48.38 -7.38 13.56
N GLN A 3 47.60 -8.41 13.87
CA GLN A 3 46.55 -8.89 12.98
C GLN A 3 45.50 -7.78 12.83
N THR A 4 45.45 -7.17 11.65
CA THR A 4 44.34 -6.34 11.22
C THR A 4 43.10 -7.21 11.11
N ALA A 5 42.23 -7.13 12.11
CA ALA A 5 40.90 -7.73 12.06
C ALA A 5 40.18 -7.19 10.82
N THR A 6 39.99 -8.04 9.81
CA THR A 6 39.16 -7.73 8.66
C THR A 6 37.74 -7.44 9.18
N PRO A 7 37.14 -6.28 8.85
CA PRO A 7 35.79 -5.98 9.29
C PRO A 7 34.86 -7.03 8.68
N ASN A 8 34.30 -7.87 9.55
CA ASN A 8 33.43 -8.98 9.18
C ASN A 8 32.18 -8.39 8.51
N ARG A 9 32.18 -8.32 7.18
CA ARG A 9 31.04 -7.79 6.41
C ARG A 9 29.87 -8.74 6.65
N PRO A 10 28.74 -8.26 7.20
CA PRO A 10 27.59 -9.13 7.42
C PRO A 10 27.19 -9.76 6.08
N SER A 11 26.89 -11.06 6.12
CA SER A 11 26.41 -11.78 4.94
C SER A 11 25.09 -11.15 4.45
N ALA A 12 24.81 -11.22 3.15
CA ALA A 12 23.58 -10.66 2.58
C ALA A 12 22.31 -11.18 3.28
N PHE A 13 22.32 -12.44 3.72
CA PHE A 13 21.22 -13.03 4.48
C PHE A 13 21.03 -12.38 5.87
N GLN A 14 22.12 -12.06 6.57
CA GLN A 14 22.06 -11.35 7.85
C GLN A 14 21.58 -9.90 7.66
N GLU A 15 21.95 -9.24 6.57
CA GLU A 15 21.45 -7.90 6.25
C GLU A 15 19.95 -7.92 5.92
N ILE A 16 19.48 -8.88 5.13
CA ILE A 16 18.05 -9.09 4.83
C ILE A 16 17.27 -9.35 6.13
N ARG A 17 17.76 -10.28 6.97
CA ARG A 17 17.12 -10.60 8.25
C ARG A 17 17.06 -9.37 9.16
N ARG A 18 18.14 -8.58 9.24
CA ARG A 18 18.18 -7.33 10.01
C ARG A 18 17.20 -6.30 9.47
N ALA A 19 17.11 -6.12 8.16
CA ALA A 19 16.15 -5.22 7.54
C ALA A 19 14.70 -5.63 7.85
N MET A 20 14.39 -6.94 7.83
CA MET A 20 13.05 -7.46 8.13
C MET A 20 12.61 -7.22 9.59
N VAL A 21 13.54 -7.35 10.54
CA VAL A 21 13.23 -7.15 11.98
C VAL A 21 13.42 -5.71 12.43
N ASN A 22 13.92 -4.82 11.57
CA ASN A 22 14.21 -3.44 11.93
C ASN A 22 12.92 -2.71 12.36
N VAL A 23 13.03 -1.93 13.43
CA VAL A 23 11.99 -1.02 13.89
C VAL A 23 12.58 0.37 13.87
N ALA A 24 12.22 1.15 12.86
CA ALA A 24 12.70 2.52 12.76
C ALA A 24 12.26 3.36 13.97
N VAL A 25 13.16 4.22 14.45
CA VAL A 25 12.93 5.07 15.62
C VAL A 25 11.75 6.01 15.35
N PRO A 26 10.71 6.03 16.22
CA PRO A 26 9.61 6.97 16.10
C PRO A 26 10.09 8.41 16.33
N HIS A 27 9.56 9.36 15.56
CA HIS A 27 9.82 10.78 15.80
C HIS A 27 8.95 11.26 16.97
N HIS A 28 9.53 12.03 17.88
CA HIS A 28 8.80 12.60 19.01
C HIS A 28 8.10 13.88 18.55
N GLU A 29 6.77 13.86 18.54
CA GLU A 29 5.94 15.04 18.26
C GLU A 29 5.28 15.51 19.57
N PRO A 30 5.10 16.82 19.79
CA PRO A 30 4.42 17.33 20.97
C PRO A 30 2.94 16.90 20.99
N PRO A 31 2.31 16.73 22.18
CA PRO A 31 0.97 16.14 22.31
C PRO A 31 -0.12 16.83 21.49
N GLY A 32 -0.08 18.17 21.38
CA GLY A 32 -1.05 18.93 20.58
C GLY A 32 -0.98 18.65 19.08
N VAL A 33 0.22 18.38 18.55
CA VAL A 33 0.42 18.00 17.14
C VAL A 33 -0.11 16.58 16.90
N VAL A 34 0.12 15.68 17.84
CA VAL A 34 -0.40 14.30 17.78
C VAL A 34 -1.94 14.29 17.78
N LEU A 35 -2.58 15.11 18.62
CA LEU A 35 -4.04 15.21 18.67
C LEU A 35 -4.60 15.75 17.35
N ARG A 36 -4.04 16.85 16.82
CA ARG A 36 -4.45 17.40 15.52
C ARG A 36 -4.28 16.35 14.41
N ARG A 37 -3.15 15.64 14.39
CA ARG A 37 -2.88 14.57 13.41
C ARG A 37 -3.94 13.49 13.47
N ARG A 38 -4.32 13.02 14.68
CA ARG A 38 -5.36 12.01 14.88
C ARG A 38 -6.74 12.47 14.40
N ILE A 39 -7.11 13.71 14.67
CA ILE A 39 -8.39 14.28 14.23
C ILE A 39 -8.45 14.34 12.70
N VAL A 40 -7.42 14.89 12.05
CA VAL A 40 -7.35 14.97 10.59
C VAL A 40 -7.41 13.58 9.96
N VAL A 41 -6.61 12.64 10.47
CA VAL A 41 -6.60 11.25 10.00
C VAL A 41 -7.97 10.58 10.16
N ALA A 42 -8.65 10.76 11.30
CA ALA A 42 -9.96 10.17 11.52
C ALA A 42 -11.00 10.71 10.53
N ILE A 43 -11.03 12.03 10.31
CA ILE A 43 -11.94 12.67 9.35
C ILE A 43 -11.64 12.17 7.92
N THR A 44 -10.37 12.19 7.52
CA THR A 44 -9.96 11.71 6.19
C THR A 44 -10.31 10.24 5.99
N LEU A 45 -10.12 9.39 7.00
CA LEU A 45 -10.45 7.96 6.92
C LEU A 45 -11.94 7.75 6.64
N VAL A 46 -12.82 8.45 7.37
CA VAL A 46 -14.27 8.36 7.18
C VAL A 46 -14.67 8.86 5.79
N LEU A 47 -14.16 10.02 5.37
CA LEU A 47 -14.46 10.59 4.05
C LEU A 47 -13.99 9.69 2.92
N GLY A 48 -12.75 9.19 2.99
CA GLY A 48 -12.19 8.31 1.97
C GLY A 48 -12.91 6.97 1.90
N ALA A 49 -13.25 6.35 3.04
CA ALA A 49 -14.04 5.12 3.07
C ALA A 49 -15.44 5.31 2.47
N ALA A 50 -16.10 6.45 2.74
CA ALA A 50 -17.39 6.79 2.14
C ALA A 50 -17.28 6.95 0.61
N ILE A 51 -16.28 7.70 0.12
CA ILE A 51 -16.06 7.89 -1.32
C ILE A 51 -15.74 6.56 -2.01
N LEU A 52 -14.89 5.72 -1.42
CA LEU A 52 -14.56 4.40 -1.95
C LEU A 52 -15.80 3.47 -2.00
N GLY A 53 -16.63 3.52 -0.96
CA GLY A 53 -17.88 2.76 -0.93
C GLY A 53 -18.89 3.21 -1.98
N VAL A 54 -18.90 4.49 -2.35
CA VAL A 54 -19.73 5.01 -3.45
C VAL A 54 -19.11 4.67 -4.81
N SER A 55 -17.79 4.83 -4.98
CA SER A 55 -17.12 4.66 -6.28
C SER A 55 -17.27 3.26 -6.86
N LEU A 56 -17.21 2.22 -6.03
CA LEU A 56 -17.34 0.82 -6.46
C LEU A 56 -18.78 0.29 -6.45
N ARG A 57 -19.77 1.15 -6.16
CA ARG A 57 -21.19 0.91 -6.42
C ARG A 57 -21.68 1.59 -7.71
N THR A 58 -20.91 2.55 -8.23
CA THR A 58 -21.14 3.16 -9.54
C THR A 58 -20.94 2.12 -10.66
N ARG A 59 -21.68 2.25 -11.78
CA ARG A 59 -21.51 1.30 -12.88
C ARG A 59 -20.11 1.47 -13.50
N PRO A 60 -19.39 0.37 -13.77
CA PRO A 60 -18.13 0.40 -14.51
C PRO A 60 -18.26 1.18 -15.82
N GLY A 61 -17.36 2.14 -16.07
CA GLY A 61 -17.30 2.94 -17.30
C GLY A 61 -18.05 4.27 -17.28
N GLU A 62 -18.81 4.57 -16.22
CA GLU A 62 -19.39 5.90 -16.06
C GLU A 62 -18.32 6.94 -15.71
N ALA A 63 -18.45 8.16 -16.24
CA ALA A 63 -17.51 9.25 -15.97
C ALA A 63 -17.39 9.58 -14.47
N SER A 64 -18.47 9.36 -13.71
CA SER A 64 -18.54 9.50 -12.26
C SER A 64 -17.52 8.62 -11.54
N PHE A 65 -17.21 7.41 -12.04
CA PHE A 65 -16.20 6.52 -11.45
C PHE A 65 -14.81 7.16 -11.46
N TYR A 66 -14.39 7.75 -12.58
CA TYR A 66 -13.08 8.40 -12.69
C TYR A 66 -12.98 9.60 -11.75
N TRP A 67 -14.02 10.44 -11.69
CA TRP A 67 -14.03 11.58 -10.77
C TRP A 67 -14.02 11.14 -9.30
N LEU A 68 -14.77 10.10 -8.94
CA LEU A 68 -14.80 9.58 -7.57
C LEU A 68 -13.47 8.97 -7.15
N THR A 69 -12.81 8.20 -8.03
CA THR A 69 -11.50 7.60 -7.75
C THR A 69 -10.36 8.62 -7.74
N LEU A 70 -10.42 9.67 -8.56
CA LEU A 70 -9.48 10.80 -8.47
C LEU A 70 -9.72 11.63 -7.20
N SER A 71 -10.98 11.83 -6.81
CA SER A 71 -11.35 12.51 -5.58
C SER A 71 -10.90 11.73 -4.35
N LEU A 72 -11.01 10.40 -4.39
CA LEU A 72 -10.50 9.51 -3.35
C LEU A 72 -8.99 9.69 -3.18
N ALA A 73 -8.22 9.63 -4.28
CA ALA A 73 -6.78 9.86 -4.24
C ALA A 73 -6.44 11.25 -3.69
N ALA A 74 -7.19 12.28 -4.07
CA ALA A 74 -7.01 13.64 -3.54
C ALA A 74 -7.29 13.72 -2.03
N VAL A 75 -8.35 13.07 -1.54
CA VAL A 75 -8.69 13.02 -0.11
C VAL A 75 -7.56 12.35 0.69
N TRP A 76 -7.04 11.23 0.22
CA TRP A 76 -5.90 10.57 0.88
C TRP A 76 -4.66 11.45 0.91
N LEU A 77 -4.31 12.04 -0.22
CA LEU A 77 -3.13 12.89 -0.34
C LEU A 77 -3.22 14.15 0.52
N LEU A 78 -4.32 14.90 0.40
CA LEU A 78 -4.54 16.14 1.14
C LEU A 78 -4.66 15.88 2.64
N GLY A 79 -5.40 14.86 3.04
CA GLY A 79 -5.50 14.47 4.44
C GLY A 79 -4.15 14.07 5.03
N ALA A 80 -3.31 13.39 4.26
CA ALA A 80 -1.98 13.03 4.73
C ALA A 80 -1.08 14.24 4.95
N PHE A 81 -1.02 15.17 4.00
CA PHE A 81 -0.23 16.40 4.13
C PHE A 81 -0.78 17.37 5.19
N ALA A 82 -2.11 17.46 5.32
CA ALA A 82 -2.75 18.26 6.37
C ALA A 82 -2.46 17.73 7.79
N SER A 83 -2.16 16.42 7.91
CA SER A 83 -1.88 15.77 9.20
C SER A 83 -0.48 16.08 9.76
N GLY A 84 0.49 16.43 8.92
CA GLY A 84 1.87 16.74 9.31
C GLY A 84 2.93 16.13 8.39
N PRO A 85 4.23 16.29 8.72
CA PRO A 85 5.33 15.86 7.85
C PRO A 85 5.34 14.34 7.64
N LEU A 86 5.73 13.94 6.43
CA LEU A 86 5.84 12.55 5.99
C LEU A 86 7.29 12.24 5.65
N HIS A 87 7.75 11.06 6.06
CA HIS A 87 9.14 10.66 5.91
C HIS A 87 9.27 9.60 4.82
N LEU A 88 10.23 9.75 3.93
CA LEU A 88 10.49 8.78 2.85
C LEU A 88 11.17 7.50 3.36
N GLY A 89 11.89 7.58 4.48
CA GLY A 89 12.56 6.44 5.10
C GLY A 89 13.93 6.15 4.51
N GLY A 90 14.64 5.21 5.13
CA GLY A 90 15.97 4.75 4.74
C GLY A 90 16.24 3.33 5.24
N ILE A 91 17.01 2.56 4.48
CA ILE A 91 17.54 1.27 4.90
C ILE A 91 19.06 1.36 4.96
N CYS A 92 19.65 0.85 6.04
CA CYS A 92 21.09 0.65 6.12
C CYS A 92 21.46 -0.62 5.33
N TRP A 93 22.08 -0.44 4.17
CA TRP A 93 22.56 -1.52 3.31
C TRP A 93 24.07 -1.38 3.12
N ARG A 94 24.84 -2.43 3.43
CA ARG A 94 26.32 -2.40 3.40
C ARG A 94 26.95 -1.21 4.15
N GLY A 95 26.37 -0.85 5.29
CA GLY A 95 26.86 0.27 6.13
C GLY A 95 26.55 1.68 5.59
N ARG A 96 25.76 1.81 4.52
CA ARG A 96 25.29 3.11 3.99
C ARG A 96 23.78 3.20 4.11
N ASN A 97 23.28 4.35 4.56
CA ASN A 97 21.84 4.63 4.55
C ASN A 97 21.41 4.96 3.11
N GLN A 98 20.59 4.12 2.50
CA GLN A 98 20.08 4.31 1.14
C GLN A 98 18.55 4.41 1.14
N ARG A 99 18.01 5.10 0.14
CA ARG A 99 16.57 5.11 -0.10
C ARG A 99 16.11 3.70 -0.48
N PRO A 100 15.01 3.19 0.10
CA PRO A 100 14.60 1.80 -0.06
C PRO A 100 13.87 1.54 -1.39
N VAL A 101 14.44 2.03 -2.50
CA VAL A 101 13.87 1.92 -3.85
C VAL A 101 13.88 0.46 -4.29
N ILE A 102 15.06 -0.17 -4.29
CA ILE A 102 15.23 -1.56 -4.69
C ILE A 102 14.37 -2.48 -3.80
N THR A 103 14.34 -2.22 -2.49
CA THR A 103 13.55 -3.01 -1.55
C THR A 103 12.06 -2.94 -1.87
N GLY A 104 11.49 -1.73 -2.01
CA GLY A 104 10.07 -1.56 -2.33
C GLY A 104 9.70 -2.20 -3.67
N THR A 105 10.47 -1.94 -4.72
CA THR A 105 10.23 -2.51 -6.05
C THR A 105 10.32 -4.04 -6.02
N THR A 106 11.32 -4.61 -5.35
CA THR A 106 11.50 -6.07 -5.27
C THR A 106 10.35 -6.73 -4.52
N ILE A 107 9.90 -6.15 -3.40
CA ILE A 107 8.75 -6.66 -2.66
C ILE A 107 7.48 -6.57 -3.52
N GLY A 108 7.29 -5.47 -4.25
CA GLY A 108 6.16 -5.31 -5.18
C GLY A 108 6.15 -6.35 -6.30
N LEU A 109 7.31 -6.65 -6.90
CA LEU A 109 7.45 -7.70 -7.92
C LEU A 109 7.12 -9.09 -7.36
N ILE A 110 7.69 -9.45 -6.20
CA ILE A 110 7.44 -10.75 -5.56
C ILE A 110 5.97 -10.89 -5.19
N LEU A 111 5.40 -9.87 -4.56
CA LEU A 111 4.00 -9.89 -4.14
C LEU A 111 3.07 -9.95 -5.35
N GLY A 112 3.36 -9.19 -6.41
CA GLY A 112 2.62 -9.24 -7.67
C GLY A 112 2.65 -10.64 -8.29
N GLY A 113 3.83 -11.27 -8.34
CA GLY A 113 3.99 -12.65 -8.82
C GLY A 113 3.18 -13.66 -8.00
N ILE A 114 3.18 -13.54 -6.68
CA ILE A 114 2.36 -14.39 -5.79
C ILE A 114 0.87 -14.24 -6.12
N PHE A 115 0.39 -13.01 -6.32
CA PHE A 115 -1.00 -12.75 -6.66
C PHE A 115 -1.38 -13.25 -8.05
N VAL A 116 -0.49 -13.15 -9.03
CA VAL A 116 -0.69 -13.72 -10.37
C VAL A 116 -0.82 -15.25 -10.29
N VAL A 117 0.10 -15.92 -9.59
CA VAL A 117 0.03 -17.38 -9.39
C VAL A 117 -1.24 -17.76 -8.60
N GLY A 118 -1.58 -17.00 -7.56
CA GLY A 118 -2.83 -17.18 -6.82
C GLY A 118 -4.06 -17.01 -7.71
N GLY A 119 -4.08 -16.00 -8.58
CA GLY A 119 -5.15 -15.78 -9.55
C GLY A 119 -5.35 -16.96 -10.51
N LEU A 120 -4.26 -17.59 -10.98
CA LEU A 120 -4.34 -18.80 -11.80
C LEU A 120 -5.01 -19.96 -11.06
N ILE A 121 -4.70 -20.15 -9.77
CA ILE A 121 -5.29 -21.21 -8.95
C ILE A 121 -6.77 -20.91 -8.69
N VAL A 122 -7.07 -19.66 -8.34
CA VAL A 122 -8.42 -19.23 -7.94
C VAL A 122 -9.38 -19.19 -9.13
N ARG A 123 -8.89 -18.98 -10.35
CA ARG A 123 -9.67 -19.07 -11.59
C ARG A 123 -10.39 -20.43 -11.74
N GLU A 124 -9.85 -21.50 -11.16
CA GLU A 124 -10.47 -22.83 -11.18
C GLU A 124 -11.59 -22.99 -10.14
N ILE A 125 -11.83 -21.99 -9.27
CA ILE A 125 -12.81 -22.02 -8.18
C ILE A 125 -13.96 -21.05 -8.50
N GLN A 126 -15.03 -21.57 -9.09
CA GLN A 126 -16.14 -20.76 -9.64
C GLN A 126 -16.77 -19.71 -8.70
N PRO A 127 -17.01 -19.96 -7.40
CA PRO A 127 -17.58 -18.92 -6.52
C PRO A 127 -16.66 -17.71 -6.28
N ILE A 128 -15.34 -17.88 -6.45
CA ILE A 128 -14.35 -16.83 -6.20
C ILE A 128 -14.07 -16.03 -7.49
N ASP A 129 -14.17 -16.68 -8.65
CA ASP A 129 -14.06 -16.04 -9.96
C ASP A 129 -14.99 -14.82 -10.08
N GLU A 130 -16.27 -14.97 -9.74
CA GLU A 130 -17.27 -13.89 -9.78
C GLU A 130 -16.89 -12.65 -8.93
N TRP A 131 -16.11 -12.83 -7.87
CA TRP A 131 -15.68 -11.73 -7.01
C TRP A 131 -14.50 -10.97 -7.62
N ILE A 132 -13.63 -11.69 -8.32
CA ILE A 132 -12.49 -11.16 -9.06
C ILE A 132 -13.00 -10.43 -10.31
N THR A 133 -13.87 -11.05 -11.11
CA THR A 133 -14.41 -10.48 -12.35
C THR A 133 -15.10 -9.14 -12.09
N ARG A 134 -15.84 -9.01 -10.98
CA ARG A 134 -16.48 -7.74 -10.58
C ARG A 134 -15.50 -6.59 -10.37
N VAL A 135 -14.28 -6.85 -9.91
CA VAL A 135 -13.23 -5.81 -9.81
C VAL A 135 -12.62 -5.55 -11.18
N LEU A 136 -12.30 -6.61 -11.92
CA LEU A 136 -11.60 -6.50 -13.19
C LEU A 136 -12.44 -5.82 -14.27
N GLN A 137 -13.77 -5.86 -14.18
CA GLN A 137 -14.66 -5.11 -15.08
C GLN A 137 -14.39 -3.60 -15.08
N TYR A 138 -13.96 -3.01 -13.95
CA TYR A 138 -13.56 -1.60 -13.91
C TYR A 138 -12.29 -1.31 -14.71
N ALA A 139 -11.46 -2.32 -14.97
CA ALA A 139 -10.21 -2.17 -15.68
C ALA A 139 -10.36 -2.06 -17.21
N HIS A 140 -11.55 -2.36 -17.74
CA HIS A 140 -11.79 -2.40 -19.18
C HIS A 140 -12.78 -1.34 -19.71
N GLN A 141 -13.66 -0.81 -18.86
CA GLN A 141 -14.78 0.02 -19.31
C GLN A 141 -14.40 1.49 -19.63
N GLY A 142 -13.15 1.76 -20.02
CA GLY A 142 -12.68 3.08 -20.42
C GLY A 142 -11.27 3.09 -20.98
N PRO A 143 -10.67 4.28 -21.19
CA PRO A 143 -9.32 4.38 -21.75
C PRO A 143 -8.33 3.63 -20.85
N PHE A 144 -7.75 2.55 -21.36
CA PHE A 144 -6.89 1.65 -20.58
C PHE A 144 -5.77 2.40 -19.85
N LEU A 145 -5.14 3.36 -20.52
CA LEU A 145 -4.10 4.20 -19.92
C LEU A 145 -4.62 5.02 -18.73
N LEU A 146 -5.84 5.54 -18.82
CA LEU A 146 -6.46 6.32 -17.72
C LEU A 146 -6.69 5.43 -16.49
N ILE A 147 -7.15 4.20 -16.70
CA ILE A 147 -7.38 3.22 -15.63
C ILE A 147 -6.06 2.82 -14.96
N VAL A 148 -5.02 2.56 -15.75
CA VAL A 148 -3.67 2.26 -15.24
C VAL A 148 -3.16 3.43 -14.40
N LEU A 149 -3.29 4.68 -14.89
CA LEU A 149 -2.90 5.87 -14.15
C LEU A 149 -3.67 6.02 -12.84
N ILE A 150 -5.00 5.88 -12.87
CA ILE A 150 -5.85 5.97 -11.68
C ILE A 150 -5.47 4.90 -10.66
N THR A 151 -5.23 3.67 -11.09
CA THR A 151 -4.84 2.55 -10.22
C THR A 151 -3.53 2.86 -9.49
N VAL A 152 -2.53 3.30 -10.24
CA VAL A 152 -1.20 3.62 -9.71
C VAL A 152 -1.26 4.83 -8.78
N VAL A 153 -1.97 5.89 -9.16
CA VAL A 153 -2.14 7.09 -8.34
C VAL A 153 -2.87 6.77 -7.03
N ASN A 154 -3.95 5.98 -7.09
CA ASN A 154 -4.66 5.53 -5.88
C ASN A 154 -3.74 4.71 -4.99
N GLY A 155 -3.04 3.71 -5.52
CA GLY A 155 -2.13 2.89 -4.73
C GLY A 155 -1.03 3.72 -4.03
N VAL A 156 -0.44 4.70 -4.72
CA VAL A 156 0.55 5.60 -4.10
C VAL A 156 -0.09 6.44 -3.00
N THR A 157 -1.20 7.12 -3.28
CA THR A 157 -1.87 8.02 -2.32
C THR A 157 -2.41 7.30 -1.09
N GLU A 158 -2.89 6.06 -1.26
CA GLU A 158 -3.24 5.17 -0.15
C GLU A 158 -2.04 4.96 0.78
N GLU A 159 -0.86 4.67 0.26
CA GLU A 159 0.33 4.48 1.09
C GLU A 159 0.80 5.78 1.77
N VAL A 160 0.66 6.93 1.09
CA VAL A 160 0.90 8.25 1.70
C VAL A 160 -0.01 8.44 2.93
N PHE A 161 -1.28 8.04 2.84
CA PHE A 161 -2.23 8.18 3.94
C PHE A 161 -2.06 7.08 5.01
N PHE A 162 -2.23 5.81 4.65
CA PHE A 162 -2.27 4.68 5.59
C PHE A 162 -0.91 4.41 6.25
N ARG A 163 0.18 4.41 5.47
CA ARG A 163 1.54 4.12 5.98
C ARG A 163 2.31 5.38 6.33
N GLY A 164 1.85 6.54 5.87
CA GLY A 164 2.35 7.85 6.28
C GLY A 164 1.57 8.40 7.46
N ALA A 165 0.47 9.09 7.19
CA ALA A 165 -0.28 9.87 8.17
C ALA A 165 -0.88 9.02 9.29
N LEU A 166 -1.65 7.98 8.95
CA LEU A 166 -2.32 7.11 9.92
C LEU A 166 -1.31 6.32 10.77
N TYR A 167 -0.35 5.64 10.13
CA TYR A 167 0.69 4.90 10.84
C TYR A 167 1.45 5.79 11.83
N THR A 168 1.76 7.03 11.45
CA THR A 168 2.45 7.99 12.33
C THR A 168 1.55 8.45 13.48
N ALA A 169 0.25 8.68 13.24
CA ALA A 169 -0.71 9.08 14.28
C ALA A 169 -0.90 8.05 15.40
N LEU A 170 -0.67 6.77 15.08
CA LEU A 170 -0.77 5.64 16.02
C LEU A 170 0.44 5.56 16.96
N GLY A 171 1.58 6.18 16.62
CA GLY A 171 2.77 6.19 17.45
C GLY A 171 3.22 4.78 17.84
N ARG A 172 3.21 4.46 19.15
CA ARG A 172 3.61 3.15 19.69
C ARG A 172 2.45 2.16 19.86
N HIS A 173 1.21 2.56 19.59
CA HIS A 173 0.03 1.71 19.78
C HIS A 173 -0.18 0.78 18.60
N HIS A 174 0.60 -0.32 18.52
CA HIS A 174 0.47 -1.37 17.51
C HIS A 174 0.24 -0.87 16.06
N PRO A 175 1.09 0.05 15.55
CA PRO A 175 0.81 0.77 14.31
C PRO A 175 0.66 -0.15 13.09
N VAL A 176 1.39 -1.28 13.06
CA VAL A 176 1.25 -2.29 11.98
C VAL A 176 -0.15 -2.90 11.95
N ALA A 177 -0.63 -3.39 13.09
CA ALA A 177 -1.92 -4.06 13.16
C ALA A 177 -3.07 -3.08 12.92
N ILE A 178 -3.08 -1.94 13.61
CA ILE A 178 -4.19 -0.99 13.52
C ILE A 178 -4.26 -0.35 12.13
N SER A 179 -3.13 0.06 11.53
CA SER A 179 -3.16 0.61 10.17
C SER A 179 -3.63 -0.41 9.14
N THR A 180 -3.27 -1.69 9.30
CA THR A 180 -3.72 -2.78 8.42
C THR A 180 -5.21 -3.04 8.58
N VAL A 181 -5.71 -3.12 9.81
CA VAL A 181 -7.16 -3.33 10.08
C VAL A 181 -7.98 -2.18 9.52
N LEU A 182 -7.56 -0.93 9.74
CA LEU A 182 -8.25 0.25 9.22
C LEU A 182 -8.17 0.34 7.69
N TYR A 183 -7.04 -0.08 7.10
CA TYR A 183 -6.90 -0.21 5.65
C TYR A 183 -7.92 -1.21 5.09
N VAL A 184 -7.94 -2.43 5.62
CA VAL A 184 -8.88 -3.48 5.20
C VAL A 184 -10.33 -3.03 5.41
N ALA A 185 -10.65 -2.41 6.55
CA ALA A 185 -11.99 -1.91 6.83
C ALA A 185 -12.43 -0.83 5.83
N ALA A 186 -11.55 0.12 5.50
CA ALA A 186 -11.82 1.13 4.48
C ALA A 186 -11.99 0.49 3.09
N THR A 187 -11.10 -0.43 2.71
CA THR A 187 -11.20 -1.17 1.45
C THR A 187 -12.49 -1.97 1.35
N MET A 188 -12.93 -2.60 2.44
CA MET A 188 -14.17 -3.37 2.50
C MET A 188 -15.43 -2.51 2.35
N ALA A 189 -15.35 -1.19 2.52
CA ALA A 189 -16.46 -0.28 2.22
C ALA A 189 -16.89 -0.36 0.75
N SER A 190 -15.99 -0.78 -0.14
CA SER A 190 -16.28 -1.09 -1.54
C SER A 190 -17.33 -2.21 -1.74
N GLY A 191 -17.54 -3.06 -0.74
CA GLY A 191 -18.41 -4.23 -0.84
C GLY A 191 -17.78 -5.42 -1.58
N ASN A 192 -16.48 -5.39 -1.87
CA ASN A 192 -15.78 -6.50 -2.51
C ASN A 192 -14.88 -7.28 -1.53
N PRO A 193 -15.25 -8.51 -1.13
CA PRO A 193 -14.45 -9.32 -0.21
C PRO A 193 -13.04 -9.66 -0.72
N MET A 194 -12.86 -9.79 -2.04
CA MET A 194 -11.57 -10.08 -2.67
C MET A 194 -10.59 -8.91 -2.49
N LEU A 195 -11.08 -7.67 -2.58
CA LEU A 195 -10.28 -6.49 -2.26
C LEU A 195 -9.89 -6.45 -0.77
N GLY A 196 -10.78 -6.89 0.13
CA GLY A 196 -10.47 -7.06 1.54
C GLY A 196 -9.35 -8.07 1.78
N PHE A 197 -9.43 -9.25 1.17
CA PHE A 197 -8.39 -10.28 1.24
C PHE A 197 -7.05 -9.78 0.70
N ALA A 198 -7.06 -9.18 -0.49
CA ALA A 198 -5.88 -8.56 -1.08
C ALA A 198 -5.30 -7.50 -0.14
N GLY A 199 -6.20 -6.70 0.45
CA GLY A 199 -5.90 -5.66 1.40
C GLY A 199 -5.29 -6.17 2.70
N VAL A 200 -5.60 -7.39 3.16
CA VAL A 200 -4.92 -7.99 4.34
C VAL A 200 -3.44 -8.24 4.03
N ILE A 201 -3.16 -8.85 2.88
CA ILE A 201 -1.79 -9.24 2.50
C ILE A 201 -0.96 -7.99 2.18
N LEU A 202 -1.42 -7.18 1.23
CA LEU A 202 -0.75 -5.93 0.83
C LEU A 202 -0.67 -4.96 2.02
N GLY A 203 -1.78 -4.85 2.76
CA GLY A 203 -1.92 -4.31 4.11
C GLY A 203 -0.69 -4.49 4.98
N THR A 204 -0.54 -5.75 5.35
CA THR A 204 0.48 -6.25 6.26
C THR A 204 1.88 -6.02 5.69
N VAL A 205 2.12 -6.38 4.43
CA VAL A 205 3.44 -6.24 3.79
C VAL A 205 3.89 -4.78 3.78
N ASN A 206 3.03 -3.85 3.38
CA ASN A 206 3.38 -2.43 3.35
C ASN A 206 3.55 -1.85 4.76
N ALA A 207 2.76 -2.28 5.74
CA ALA A 207 2.93 -1.86 7.13
C ALA A 207 4.26 -2.37 7.73
N LEU A 208 4.67 -3.60 7.41
CA LEU A 208 5.97 -4.15 7.78
C LEU A 208 7.11 -3.42 7.07
N SER A 209 6.99 -3.17 5.76
CA SER A 209 7.96 -2.38 4.98
C SER A 209 8.12 -0.97 5.56
N ARG A 210 7.02 -0.33 5.96
CA ARG A 210 7.05 0.98 6.63
C ARG A 210 7.78 0.94 7.97
N ARG A 211 7.58 -0.13 8.76
CA ARG A 211 8.27 -0.34 10.04
C ARG A 211 9.78 -0.54 9.85
N ALA A 212 10.15 -1.36 8.87
CA ALA A 212 11.52 -1.71 8.53
C ALA A 212 12.32 -0.51 7.99
N THR A 213 11.69 0.33 7.18
CA THR A 213 12.37 1.42 6.45
C THR A 213 12.21 2.78 7.12
N GLY A 214 11.29 2.93 8.06
CA GLY A 214 11.04 4.22 8.70
C GLY A 214 10.35 5.25 7.82
N GLY A 215 9.86 4.89 6.63
CA GLY A 215 9.11 5.82 5.79
C GLY A 215 8.28 5.17 4.68
N ILE A 216 7.63 6.03 3.90
CA ILE A 216 6.58 5.64 2.96
C ILE A 216 7.10 5.21 1.58
N LEU A 217 8.38 5.42 1.26
CA LEU A 217 8.89 5.15 -0.10
C LEU A 217 8.81 3.67 -0.47
N ALA A 218 9.24 2.77 0.42
CA ALA A 218 9.15 1.34 0.15
C ALA A 218 7.70 0.86 0.01
N PRO A 219 6.77 1.20 0.92
CA PRO A 219 5.33 0.93 0.73
C PRO A 219 4.77 1.47 -0.59
N MET A 220 5.04 2.75 -0.92
CA MET A 220 4.56 3.37 -2.17
C MET A 220 5.04 2.61 -3.41
N LEU A 221 6.32 2.24 -3.46
CA LEU A 221 6.87 1.49 -4.58
C LEU A 221 6.36 0.05 -4.63
N THR A 222 6.17 -0.58 -3.47
CA THR A 222 5.57 -1.92 -3.38
C THR A 222 4.16 -1.90 -3.96
N HIS A 223 3.33 -0.96 -3.52
CA HIS A 223 1.95 -0.81 -4.00
C HIS A 223 1.91 -0.40 -5.47
N PHE A 224 2.74 0.55 -5.89
CA PHE A 224 2.86 0.97 -7.30
C PHE A 224 3.11 -0.24 -8.22
N VAL A 225 4.15 -1.03 -7.91
CA VAL A 225 4.56 -2.15 -8.75
C VAL A 225 3.52 -3.27 -8.70
N TRP A 226 3.04 -3.61 -7.51
CA TRP A 226 1.98 -4.60 -7.35
C TRP A 226 0.72 -4.20 -8.12
N GLY A 227 0.24 -2.96 -7.96
CA GLY A 227 -0.96 -2.45 -8.63
C GLY A 227 -0.81 -2.43 -10.15
N LEU A 228 0.38 -2.07 -10.66
CA LEU A 228 0.68 -2.16 -12.08
C LEU A 228 0.61 -3.61 -12.59
N ILE A 229 1.16 -4.57 -11.86
CA ILE A 229 1.05 -5.99 -12.23
C ILE A 229 -0.42 -6.42 -12.20
N MET A 230 -1.18 -6.05 -11.17
CA MET A 230 -2.59 -6.45 -11.05
C MET A 230 -3.43 -5.93 -12.21
N VAL A 231 -3.31 -4.65 -12.58
CA VAL A 231 -4.11 -4.05 -13.66
C VAL A 231 -3.68 -4.54 -15.04
N LEU A 232 -2.41 -4.90 -15.24
CA LEU A 232 -1.91 -5.37 -16.54
C LEU A 232 -2.07 -6.88 -16.75
N ALA A 233 -1.86 -7.69 -15.70
CA ALA A 233 -1.79 -9.14 -15.82
C ALA A 233 -3.14 -9.83 -15.56
N LEU A 234 -3.91 -9.37 -14.55
CA LEU A 234 -5.13 -10.09 -14.15
C LEU A 234 -6.27 -10.01 -15.18
N PRO A 235 -6.62 -8.86 -15.80
CA PRO A 235 -7.76 -8.83 -16.72
C PRO A 235 -7.66 -9.83 -17.88
N PRO A 236 -6.52 -9.95 -18.59
CA PRO A 236 -6.36 -10.97 -19.63
C PRO A 236 -6.46 -12.42 -19.11
N MET A 237 -5.97 -12.69 -17.89
CA MET A 237 -5.99 -14.02 -17.30
C MET A 237 -7.40 -14.51 -16.98
N PHE A 238 -8.32 -13.59 -16.72
CA PHE A 238 -9.72 -13.88 -16.38
C PHE A 238 -10.66 -13.68 -17.57
N GLY A 239 -10.13 -13.51 -18.78
CA GLY A 239 -10.94 -13.36 -20.00
C GLY A 239 -11.76 -12.07 -20.05
N VAL A 240 -11.42 -11.08 -19.22
CA VAL A 240 -12.00 -9.74 -19.24
C VAL A 240 -11.15 -8.91 -20.21
N LEU A 241 -11.50 -8.99 -21.48
CA LEU A 241 -10.90 -8.25 -22.60
C LEU A 241 -11.93 -7.41 -23.34
#